data_AF-A0A7W1ECI0-F1
#
_entry.id   AF-A0A7W1ECI0-F1
#
_cell.length_a   1.000
_cell.length_b   1.000
_cell.length_c   1.000
_cell.angle_alpha   90.00
_cell.angle_beta   90.00
_cell.angle_gamma   90.00
#
_symmetry.space_group_name_H-M   'P 1'
#
loop_
_entity.id
_entity.type
_entity.pdbx_description
1 polymer ?
#
loop_
_entity_poly.entity_id
_entity_poly.type
_entity_poly.pdbx_seq_one_letter_code
_entity_poly.pdbx_strand_id
1 'polypeptide(L)'
;GLLALGAGASLLKGFDYEEATLLLVLLGALLPCHRFFYRRTALMAEPFTPGWTLAIMGVVAAALWLTLFAYRHVEYSNELWWRFAFHASAPRSLRAAVGVLASLAIVGTARLLRPAPLDPGPPDDVDLERAAAVIARAGASEANLALLGDKRFLYNEAGTAFIMYGVEGRSWVALHDPVGPDSQLDELAWRFRELVDRHAGWTVFYEVSRRRLPLYLDLGLTLLKLGEEARVPLEEFTLEGAHRKTLRRFHRGVEKTGVSFDVLPAGATDAPFAELRAVSDGWLTLKRTREKSFSLGNFDEHYLGRFPMGIARQGGRIVAFTNIWPSGDREELSADLMRYLPDAPPNVMTWLFVELMLWGRREGYRWFNLGMAPLSGLPNRKLASRWLRLGGFVYRHGEHFYNFKGLRQYKERFDPVWEPRYLASPGGLLVPRVLANVATLVGGGLTGVVGK
;
A
#
# COMPACT_ATOMS: atom_id res chain seq x y z
N GLY A 1 -10.35 -14.00 -33.27
CA GLY A 1 -9.39 -13.39 -34.20
C GLY A 1 -8.38 -14.40 -34.69
N LEU A 2 -7.32 -14.67 -33.90
CA LEU A 2 -6.22 -15.57 -34.29
C LEU A 2 -6.64 -17.01 -34.62
N LEU A 3 -7.57 -17.61 -33.88
CA LEU A 3 -8.06 -18.98 -34.17
C LEU A 3 -8.79 -19.08 -35.51
N ALA A 4 -9.54 -18.05 -35.90
CA ALA A 4 -10.25 -18.01 -37.19
C ALA A 4 -9.26 -17.80 -38.36
N LEU A 5 -8.27 -16.91 -38.17
CA LEU A 5 -7.18 -16.73 -39.13
C LEU A 5 -6.33 -17.99 -39.28
N GLY A 6 -6.05 -18.69 -38.17
CA GLY A 6 -5.32 -19.96 -38.17
C GLY A 6 -6.08 -21.05 -38.91
N ALA A 7 -7.39 -21.20 -38.66
CA ALA A 7 -8.22 -22.17 -39.37
C ALA A 7 -8.25 -21.87 -40.89
N GLY A 8 -8.39 -20.61 -41.28
CA GLY A 8 -8.32 -20.20 -42.69
C GLY A 8 -6.95 -20.47 -43.32
N ALA A 9 -5.87 -20.22 -42.59
CA ALA A 9 -4.51 -20.48 -43.06
C ALA A 9 -4.20 -21.99 -43.21
N SER A 10 -4.66 -22.85 -42.28
CA SER A 10 -4.49 -24.31 -42.39
C SER A 10 -5.25 -24.90 -43.59
N LEU A 11 -6.44 -24.37 -43.89
CA LEU A 11 -7.18 -24.74 -45.10
C LEU A 11 -6.46 -24.29 -46.38
N LEU A 12 -5.90 -23.07 -46.41
CA LEU A 12 -5.21 -22.52 -47.57
C LEU A 12 -3.83 -23.14 -47.83
N LYS A 13 -3.14 -23.62 -46.79
CA LYS A 13 -1.78 -24.15 -46.88
C LYS A 13 -1.72 -25.58 -47.45
N GLY A 14 -2.81 -26.33 -47.38
CA GLY A 14 -2.85 -27.71 -47.88
C GLY A 14 -4.12 -28.49 -47.59
N PHE A 15 -5.26 -27.82 -47.36
CA PHE A 15 -6.51 -28.47 -46.97
C PHE A 15 -6.38 -29.34 -45.71
N ASP A 16 -5.69 -28.84 -44.69
CA ASP A 16 -5.49 -29.57 -43.43
C ASP A 16 -6.75 -29.50 -42.55
N TYR A 17 -7.75 -30.32 -42.88
CA TYR A 17 -9.09 -30.27 -42.29
C TYR A 17 -9.08 -30.58 -40.79
N GLU A 18 -8.14 -31.40 -40.33
CA GLU A 18 -8.03 -31.80 -38.92
C GLU A 18 -7.64 -30.60 -38.04
N GLU A 19 -6.59 -29.87 -38.42
CA GLU A 19 -6.16 -28.65 -37.71
C GLU A 19 -7.25 -27.57 -37.73
N ALA A 20 -7.87 -27.35 -38.89
CA ALA A 20 -8.93 -26.35 -39.05
C ALA A 20 -10.15 -26.69 -38.19
N THR A 21 -10.56 -27.96 -38.14
CA THR A 21 -11.69 -28.40 -37.33
C THR A 21 -11.41 -28.23 -35.85
N LEU A 22 -10.20 -28.58 -35.38
CA LEU A 22 -9.82 -28.42 -33.98
C LEU A 22 -9.80 -26.93 -33.56
N LEU A 23 -9.29 -26.04 -34.42
CA LEU A 23 -9.29 -24.60 -34.19
C LEU A 23 -10.71 -24.01 -34.17
N LEU A 24 -11.61 -24.49 -35.04
CA LEU A 24 -13.01 -24.07 -35.08
C LEU A 24 -13.80 -24.58 -33.87
N VAL A 25 -13.56 -25.82 -33.41
CA VAL A 25 -14.15 -26.35 -32.17
C VAL A 25 -13.70 -25.54 -30.97
N LEU A 26 -12.40 -25.21 -30.87
CA LEU A 26 -11.87 -24.37 -29.80
C LEU A 26 -12.46 -22.96 -29.85
N LEU A 27 -12.60 -22.38 -31.04
CA LEU A 27 -13.24 -21.08 -31.24
C LEU A 27 -14.72 -21.11 -30.80
N GLY A 28 -15.46 -22.16 -31.19
CA GLY A 28 -16.85 -22.38 -30.79
C GLY A 28 -17.02 -22.57 -29.29
N ALA A 29 -16.07 -23.22 -28.61
CA ALA A 29 -16.07 -23.37 -27.16
C ALA A 29 -15.73 -22.05 -26.43
N LEU A 30 -14.91 -21.18 -27.03
CA LEU A 30 -14.48 -19.91 -26.43
C LEU A 30 -15.46 -18.75 -26.68
N LEU A 31 -16.25 -18.79 -27.76
CA LEU A 31 -17.20 -17.74 -28.13
C LEU A 31 -18.25 -17.42 -27.04
N PRO A 32 -18.93 -18.42 -26.45
CA PRO A 32 -19.86 -18.21 -25.33
C PRO A 32 -19.14 -17.68 -24.09
N CYS A 33 -17.87 -18.05 -23.94
CA CYS A 33 -17.04 -17.67 -22.81
C CYS A 33 -16.49 -16.23 -22.90
N HIS A 34 -16.74 -15.50 -24.00
CA HIS A 34 -16.27 -14.11 -24.18
C HIS A 34 -16.63 -13.20 -23.01
N ARG A 35 -17.79 -13.39 -22.39
CA ARG A 35 -18.24 -12.61 -21.22
C ARG A 35 -17.39 -12.85 -19.96
N PHE A 36 -16.73 -14.00 -19.85
CA PHE A 36 -15.77 -14.28 -18.77
C PHE A 36 -14.38 -13.68 -19.02
N PHE A 37 -14.08 -13.27 -20.26
CA PHE A 37 -12.88 -12.51 -20.61
C PHE A 37 -13.09 -10.99 -20.47
N TYR A 38 -13.72 -10.56 -19.37
CA TYR A 38 -13.96 -9.14 -19.07
C TYR A 38 -12.70 -8.41 -18.63
N ARG A 39 -11.70 -9.16 -18.13
CA ARG A 39 -10.42 -8.60 -17.70
C ARG A 39 -9.70 -8.06 -18.93
N ARG A 40 -9.48 -6.74 -18.98
CA ARG A 40 -8.56 -6.10 -19.92
C ARG A 40 -7.10 -6.38 -19.52
N THR A 41 -6.78 -7.65 -19.25
CA THR A 41 -5.40 -8.11 -19.20
C THR A 41 -4.87 -8.04 -20.62
N ALA A 42 -4.12 -6.99 -20.90
CA ALA A 42 -3.12 -7.12 -21.93
C ALA A 42 -2.21 -8.27 -21.46
N LEU A 43 -2.12 -9.36 -22.23
CA LEU A 43 -0.97 -10.28 -22.17
C LEU A 43 0.36 -9.50 -22.29
N MET A 44 0.27 -8.23 -22.67
CA MET A 44 1.30 -7.22 -22.75
C MET A 44 1.46 -6.30 -21.52
N ALA A 45 0.83 -6.65 -20.39
CA ALA A 45 0.71 -5.75 -19.23
C ALA A 45 1.94 -5.68 -18.31
N GLU A 46 2.80 -6.70 -18.31
CA GLU A 46 3.95 -6.76 -17.40
C GLU A 46 5.05 -5.78 -17.84
N PRO A 47 5.57 -4.94 -16.91
CA PRO A 47 6.72 -4.09 -17.20
C PRO A 47 7.93 -4.95 -17.54
N PHE A 48 8.80 -4.44 -18.42
CA PHE A 48 10.10 -5.04 -18.69
C PHE A 48 10.91 -5.10 -17.40
N THR A 49 11.03 -6.27 -16.78
CA THR A 49 12.05 -6.47 -15.77
C THR A 49 13.41 -6.58 -16.47
N PRO A 50 14.53 -6.16 -15.84
CA PRO A 50 15.86 -6.32 -16.40
C PRO A 50 16.20 -7.77 -16.80
N GLY A 51 15.57 -8.75 -16.14
CA GLY A 51 15.69 -10.16 -16.51
C GLY A 51 15.02 -10.50 -17.84
N TRP A 52 13.87 -9.90 -18.15
CA TRP A 52 13.18 -10.09 -19.43
C TRP A 52 13.89 -9.38 -20.59
N THR A 53 14.44 -8.18 -20.37
CA THR A 53 15.26 -7.52 -21.41
C THR A 53 16.52 -8.33 -21.71
N LEU A 54 17.20 -8.86 -20.68
CA LEU A 54 18.37 -9.72 -20.87
C LEU A 54 18.01 -11.04 -21.57
N ALA A 55 16.87 -11.63 -21.24
CA ALA A 55 16.37 -12.85 -21.90
C ALA A 55 16.03 -12.58 -23.38
N ILE A 56 15.35 -11.47 -23.69
CA ILE A 56 15.02 -11.07 -25.06
C ILE A 56 16.30 -10.77 -25.85
N MET A 57 17.24 -10.01 -25.26
CA MET A 57 18.55 -9.75 -25.86
C MET A 57 19.34 -11.05 -26.07
N GLY A 58 19.29 -11.98 -25.12
CA GLY A 58 19.92 -13.30 -25.22
C GLY A 58 19.31 -14.14 -26.33
N VAL A 59 17.99 -14.14 -26.49
CA VAL A 59 17.29 -14.83 -27.58
C VAL A 59 17.60 -14.18 -28.93
N VAL A 60 17.61 -12.86 -29.02
CA VAL A 60 17.97 -12.12 -30.25
C VAL A 60 19.43 -12.38 -30.60
N ALA A 61 20.34 -12.34 -29.62
CA ALA A 61 21.77 -12.63 -29.82
C ALA A 61 22.00 -14.09 -30.20
N ALA A 62 21.29 -15.04 -29.57
CA ALA A 62 21.36 -16.45 -29.93
C ALA A 62 20.78 -16.70 -31.32
N ALA A 63 19.69 -16.03 -31.70
CA ALA A 63 19.11 -16.11 -33.03
C ALA A 63 20.02 -15.50 -34.10
N LEU A 64 20.62 -14.33 -33.84
CA LEU A 64 21.63 -13.71 -34.71
C LEU A 64 22.86 -14.62 -34.84
N TRP A 65 23.34 -15.18 -33.73
CA TRP A 65 24.47 -16.10 -33.71
C TRP A 65 24.16 -17.39 -34.47
N LEU A 66 22.99 -18.00 -34.25
CA LEU A 66 22.54 -19.19 -34.99
C LEU A 66 22.38 -18.89 -36.47
N THR A 67 21.91 -17.70 -36.83
CA THR A 67 21.78 -17.27 -38.24
C THR A 67 23.16 -17.13 -38.86
N LEU A 68 24.08 -16.39 -38.22
CA LEU A 68 25.46 -16.23 -38.70
C LEU A 68 26.22 -17.57 -38.74
N PHE A 69 25.96 -18.47 -37.80
CA PHE A 69 26.54 -19.81 -37.74
C PHE A 69 25.98 -20.72 -38.84
N ALA A 70 24.67 -20.73 -39.05
CA ALA A 70 24.01 -21.52 -40.09
C ALA A 70 24.38 -21.07 -41.51
N TYR A 71 24.65 -19.77 -41.70
CA TYR A 71 25.09 -19.20 -42.98
C TYR A 71 26.60 -19.09 -43.14
N ARG A 72 27.41 -19.62 -42.21
CA ARG A 72 28.88 -19.60 -42.30
C ARG A 72 29.42 -20.40 -43.51
N HIS A 73 28.62 -21.31 -44.08
CA HIS A 73 29.04 -22.22 -45.15
C HIS A 73 28.14 -22.16 -46.40
N VAL A 74 27.34 -21.10 -46.56
CA VAL A 74 26.52 -20.88 -47.76
C VAL A 74 27.13 -19.72 -48.55
N GLU A 75 27.52 -19.96 -49.80
CA GLU A 75 27.99 -18.90 -50.70
C GLU A 75 26.93 -17.81 -50.82
N TYR A 76 27.31 -16.57 -50.52
CA TYR A 76 26.42 -15.41 -50.48
C TYR A 76 25.97 -15.04 -51.90
N SER A 77 24.92 -15.67 -52.42
CA SER A 77 24.30 -15.23 -53.67
C SER A 77 23.44 -13.99 -53.38
N ASN A 78 23.72 -12.88 -54.07
CA ASN A 78 23.04 -11.57 -53.97
C ASN A 78 21.58 -11.57 -54.50
N GLU A 79 20.79 -12.61 -54.23
CA GLU A 79 19.36 -12.62 -54.54
C GLU A 79 18.58 -12.00 -53.38
N LEU A 80 17.65 -11.10 -53.70
CA LEU A 80 16.92 -10.31 -52.71
C LEU A 80 16.06 -11.23 -51.82
N TRP A 81 16.18 -11.03 -50.51
CA TRP A 81 15.62 -11.86 -49.43
C TRP A 81 14.13 -12.21 -49.56
N TRP A 82 13.33 -11.45 -50.33
CA TRP A 82 11.93 -11.75 -50.62
C TRP A 82 11.71 -12.90 -51.62
N ARG A 83 12.67 -13.21 -52.50
CA ARG A 83 12.59 -14.38 -53.40
C ARG A 83 12.85 -15.70 -52.69
N PHE A 84 13.65 -15.68 -51.62
CA PHE A 84 13.98 -16.87 -50.81
C PHE A 84 12.82 -17.36 -49.93
N ALA A 85 11.86 -16.49 -49.60
CA ALA A 85 10.71 -16.85 -48.77
C ALA A 85 9.64 -17.67 -49.51
N PHE A 86 9.57 -17.56 -50.84
CA PHE A 86 8.51 -18.17 -51.66
C PHE A 86 8.94 -19.39 -52.49
N HIS A 87 10.24 -19.58 -52.77
CA HIS A 87 10.73 -20.78 -53.46
C HIS A 87 11.31 -21.82 -52.47
N ALA A 88 11.01 -23.09 -52.74
CA ALA A 88 10.91 -24.22 -51.80
C ALA A 88 12.22 -24.75 -51.16
N SER A 89 13.35 -24.05 -51.27
CA SER A 89 14.68 -24.56 -50.84
C SER A 89 15.18 -24.02 -49.50
N ALA A 90 14.41 -23.22 -48.77
CA ALA A 90 14.77 -22.83 -47.41
C ALA A 90 14.53 -23.99 -46.40
N PRO A 91 15.55 -24.41 -45.62
CA PRO A 91 15.40 -25.42 -44.57
C PRO A 91 14.24 -25.07 -43.63
N ARG A 92 13.45 -26.06 -43.20
CA ARG A 92 12.27 -25.85 -42.35
C ARG A 92 12.59 -25.08 -41.05
N SER A 93 13.82 -25.25 -40.54
CA SER A 93 14.36 -24.52 -39.39
C SER A 93 14.46 -23.01 -39.61
N LEU A 94 14.81 -22.58 -40.82
CA LEU A 94 14.94 -21.16 -41.17
C LEU A 94 13.58 -20.45 -41.19
N ARG A 95 12.58 -21.13 -41.76
CA ARG A 95 11.19 -20.64 -41.79
C ARG A 95 10.61 -20.56 -40.37
N ALA A 96 10.91 -21.54 -39.51
CA ALA A 96 10.52 -21.50 -38.11
C ALA A 96 11.19 -20.33 -37.36
N ALA A 97 12.48 -20.08 -37.58
CA ALA A 97 13.21 -18.99 -36.94
C ALA A 97 12.69 -17.60 -37.33
N VAL A 98 12.41 -17.38 -38.62
CA VAL A 98 11.77 -16.13 -39.10
C VAL A 98 10.37 -15.98 -38.51
N GLY A 99 9.59 -17.05 -38.42
CA GLY A 99 8.28 -17.05 -37.76
C GLY A 99 8.35 -16.66 -36.29
N VAL A 100 9.34 -17.18 -35.55
CA VAL A 100 9.57 -16.83 -34.13
C VAL A 100 9.99 -15.37 -33.99
N LEU A 101 10.93 -14.89 -34.82
CA LEU A 101 11.39 -13.50 -34.78
C LEU A 101 10.27 -12.51 -35.16
N ALA A 102 9.48 -12.81 -36.19
CA ALA A 102 8.32 -12.00 -36.57
C ALA A 102 7.25 -12.00 -35.47
N SER A 103 6.99 -13.15 -34.84
CA SER A 103 6.07 -13.24 -33.71
C SER A 103 6.54 -12.42 -32.52
N LEU A 104 7.84 -12.50 -32.18
CA LEU A 104 8.45 -11.69 -31.12
C LEU A 104 8.43 -10.20 -31.46
N ALA A 105 8.65 -9.80 -32.72
CA ALA A 105 8.57 -8.43 -33.17
C ALA A 105 7.13 -7.89 -33.08
N ILE A 106 6.13 -8.66 -33.53
CA ILE A 106 4.70 -8.30 -33.40
C ILE A 106 4.31 -8.16 -31.92
N VAL A 107 4.74 -9.10 -31.07
CA VAL A 107 4.52 -9.04 -29.62
C VAL A 107 5.20 -7.80 -29.02
N GLY A 108 6.43 -7.50 -29.42
CA GLY A 108 7.21 -6.34 -28.98
C GLY A 108 6.59 -5.00 -29.41
N THR A 109 6.19 -4.87 -30.68
CA THR A 109 5.55 -3.66 -31.22
C THR A 109 4.16 -3.46 -30.62
N ALA A 110 3.37 -4.52 -30.45
CA ALA A 110 2.07 -4.44 -29.75
C ALA A 110 2.23 -4.06 -28.26
N ARG A 111 3.37 -4.38 -27.63
CA ARG A 111 3.73 -3.89 -26.29
C ARG A 111 4.14 -2.42 -26.28
N LEU A 112 4.84 -1.95 -27.32
CA LEU A 112 5.31 -0.57 -27.46
C LEU A 112 4.19 0.41 -27.80
N LEU A 113 3.23 0.00 -28.63
CA LEU A 113 2.04 0.77 -28.99
C LEU A 113 0.94 0.71 -27.90
N ARG A 114 1.29 0.22 -26.71
CA ARG A 114 0.33 0.03 -25.61
C ARG A 114 -0.06 1.39 -25.01
N PRO A 115 -1.37 1.63 -24.76
CA PRO A 115 -1.80 2.76 -23.93
C PRO A 115 -1.19 2.65 -22.54
N ALA A 116 -0.55 3.71 -22.06
CA ALA A 116 -0.06 3.79 -20.69
C ALA A 116 -1.20 3.42 -19.73
N PRO A 117 -0.95 2.62 -18.67
CA PRO A 117 -1.92 2.51 -17.59
C PRO A 117 -2.26 3.93 -17.14
N LEU A 118 -3.55 4.26 -17.11
CA LEU A 118 -4.01 5.48 -16.45
C LEU A 118 -3.58 5.36 -15.00
N ASP A 119 -2.51 6.06 -14.64
CA ASP A 119 -2.16 6.28 -13.27
C ASP A 119 -2.84 7.60 -12.90
N PRO A 120 -4.04 7.60 -12.27
CA PRO A 120 -4.58 8.84 -11.75
C PRO A 120 -3.49 9.43 -10.86
N GLY A 121 -3.17 10.70 -11.08
CA GLY A 121 -2.12 11.40 -10.34
C GLY A 121 -2.42 11.43 -8.83
N PRO A 122 -1.56 12.09 -8.04
CA PRO A 122 -1.96 12.47 -6.69
C PRO A 122 -3.30 13.23 -6.75
N PRO A 123 -4.13 13.13 -5.69
CA PRO A 123 -5.45 13.75 -5.64
C PRO A 123 -5.34 15.27 -5.76
N ASP A 124 -6.30 15.86 -6.45
CA ASP A 124 -6.43 17.30 -6.57
C ASP A 124 -6.98 17.89 -5.25
N ASP A 125 -6.86 19.20 -5.03
CA ASP A 125 -7.40 19.85 -3.83
C ASP A 125 -8.92 19.61 -3.68
N VAL A 126 -9.65 19.53 -4.80
CA VAL A 126 -11.08 19.23 -4.82
C VAL A 126 -11.36 17.82 -4.28
N ASP A 127 -10.50 16.85 -4.59
CA ASP A 127 -10.62 15.50 -4.05
C ASP A 127 -10.32 15.48 -2.55
N LEU A 128 -9.33 16.24 -2.09
CA LEU A 128 -9.00 16.34 -0.66
C LEU A 128 -10.13 16.99 0.14
N GLU A 129 -10.77 18.04 -0.38
CA GLU A 129 -11.93 18.67 0.27
C GLU A 129 -13.15 17.75 0.30
N ARG A 130 -13.36 16.95 -0.75
CA ARG A 130 -14.39 15.91 -0.75
C ARG A 130 -14.11 14.83 0.30
N ALA A 131 -12.86 14.38 0.42
CA ALA A 131 -12.46 13.43 1.45
C ALA A 131 -12.68 14.02 2.85
N ALA A 132 -12.26 15.26 3.09
CA ALA A 132 -12.46 15.97 4.36
C ALA A 132 -13.95 16.03 4.76
N ALA A 133 -14.86 16.29 3.81
CA ALA A 133 -16.29 16.30 4.08
C ALA A 133 -16.84 14.94 4.53
N VAL A 134 -16.30 13.83 4.00
CA VAL A 134 -16.66 12.47 4.42
C VAL A 134 -16.04 12.14 5.79
N ILE A 135 -14.76 12.50 6.01
CA ILE A 135 -14.01 12.26 7.25
C ILE A 135 -14.65 13.00 8.43
N ALA A 136 -15.18 14.20 8.23
CA ALA A 136 -15.88 14.99 9.25
C ALA A 136 -17.11 14.28 9.84
N ARG A 137 -17.57 13.16 9.25
CA ARG A 137 -18.66 12.32 9.74
C ARG A 137 -18.21 10.91 10.11
N ALA A 138 -16.92 10.60 9.95
CA ALA A 138 -16.37 9.28 10.22
C ALA A 138 -15.97 9.16 11.70
N GLY A 139 -16.31 8.02 12.32
CA GLY A 139 -15.90 7.72 13.69
C GLY A 139 -14.47 7.22 13.84
N ALA A 140 -13.83 6.78 12.75
CA ALA A 140 -12.46 6.30 12.77
C ALA A 140 -11.47 7.45 12.53
N SER A 141 -10.61 7.73 13.51
CA SER A 141 -9.63 8.83 13.45
C SER A 141 -8.56 8.64 12.36
N GLU A 142 -8.25 7.38 12.03
CA GLU A 142 -7.29 6.96 11.00
C GLU A 142 -7.66 7.43 9.57
N ALA A 143 -8.93 7.76 9.33
CA ALA A 143 -9.39 8.31 8.05
C ALA A 143 -8.76 9.68 7.73
N ASN A 144 -8.32 10.44 8.74
CA ASN A 144 -7.65 11.74 8.56
C ASN A 144 -6.36 11.65 7.76
N LEU A 145 -5.72 10.48 7.73
CA LEU A 145 -4.51 10.25 6.96
C LEU A 145 -4.74 10.38 5.44
N ALA A 146 -5.98 10.29 4.97
CA ALA A 146 -6.37 10.65 3.60
C ALA A 146 -5.89 12.05 3.20
N LEU A 147 -5.89 12.99 4.13
CA LEU A 147 -5.58 14.40 3.89
C LEU A 147 -4.08 14.68 3.66
N LEU A 148 -3.24 13.65 3.73
CA LEU A 148 -1.81 13.73 3.43
C LEU A 148 -1.52 14.01 1.94
N GLY A 149 -2.46 13.73 1.04
CA GLY A 149 -2.31 14.04 -0.40
C GLY A 149 -1.43 13.07 -1.19
N ASP A 150 -1.01 11.96 -0.60
CA ASP A 150 -0.14 10.94 -1.23
C ASP A 150 -0.88 9.65 -1.65
N LYS A 151 -2.21 9.63 -1.48
CA LYS A 151 -3.08 8.49 -1.77
C LYS A 151 -4.13 8.85 -2.79
N ARG A 152 -4.46 7.89 -3.64
CA ARG A 152 -5.55 7.98 -4.61
C ARG A 152 -6.87 7.69 -3.94
N PHE A 153 -7.96 8.22 -4.48
CA PHE A 153 -9.30 7.98 -3.97
C PHE A 153 -10.17 7.24 -4.98
N LEU A 154 -10.93 6.27 -4.50
CA LEU A 154 -12.08 5.71 -5.20
C LEU A 154 -13.34 6.11 -4.44
N TYR A 155 -14.14 7.01 -5.01
CA TYR A 155 -15.41 7.45 -4.43
C TYR A 155 -16.58 6.56 -4.88
N ASN A 156 -17.60 6.45 -4.04
CA ASN A 156 -18.93 6.01 -4.51
C ASN A 156 -19.58 7.10 -5.38
N GLU A 157 -20.65 6.75 -6.11
CA GLU A 157 -21.30 7.69 -7.05
C GLU A 157 -21.81 8.95 -6.35
N ALA A 158 -22.35 8.78 -5.13
CA ALA A 158 -22.87 9.87 -4.32
C ALA A 158 -21.78 10.75 -3.67
N GLY A 159 -20.51 10.32 -3.67
CA GLY A 159 -19.43 11.04 -2.99
C GLY A 159 -19.47 11.03 -1.46
N THR A 160 -20.24 10.13 -0.88
CA THR A 160 -20.41 10.01 0.58
C THR A 160 -19.49 8.98 1.20
N ALA A 161 -18.80 8.18 0.39
CA ALA A 161 -17.85 7.17 0.83
C ALA A 161 -16.65 7.10 -0.11
N PHE A 162 -15.49 6.75 0.43
CA PHE A 162 -14.27 6.58 -0.35
C PHE A 162 -13.37 5.46 0.17
N ILE A 163 -12.53 4.95 -0.73
CA ILE A 163 -11.35 4.13 -0.40
C ILE A 163 -10.12 4.94 -0.78
N MET A 164 -9.21 5.12 0.17
CA MET A 164 -7.89 5.68 -0.10
C MET A 164 -6.89 4.56 -0.37
N TYR A 165 -6.11 4.66 -1.44
CA TYR A 165 -5.21 3.59 -1.84
C TYR A 165 -3.93 4.08 -2.54
N GLY A 166 -2.89 3.25 -2.46
CA GLY A 166 -1.62 3.40 -3.17
C GLY A 166 -1.42 2.24 -4.16
N VAL A 167 -0.58 2.45 -5.17
CA VAL A 167 -0.26 1.42 -6.17
C VAL A 167 1.25 1.24 -6.21
N GLU A 168 1.71 0.03 -5.93
CA GLU A 168 3.13 -0.34 -6.03
C GLU A 168 3.26 -1.68 -6.75
N GLY A 169 3.90 -1.65 -7.92
CA GLY A 169 3.97 -2.79 -8.83
C GLY A 169 2.57 -3.29 -9.23
N ARG A 170 2.22 -4.50 -8.79
CA ARG A 170 0.87 -5.07 -9.01
C ARG A 170 -0.03 -4.90 -7.79
N SER A 171 0.47 -4.46 -6.64
CA SER A 171 -0.32 -4.32 -5.42
C SER A 171 -1.07 -3.00 -5.44
N TRP A 172 -2.39 -3.06 -5.42
CA TRP A 172 -3.26 -1.91 -5.18
C TRP A 172 -3.70 -2.00 -3.73
N VAL A 173 -3.09 -1.17 -2.89
CA VAL A 173 -3.17 -1.24 -1.44
C VAL A 173 -4.12 -0.16 -0.95
N ALA A 174 -5.35 -0.56 -0.64
CA ALA A 174 -6.26 0.26 0.16
C ALA A 174 -5.73 0.35 1.60
N LEU A 175 -5.76 1.56 2.15
CA LEU A 175 -5.34 1.84 3.51
C LEU A 175 -6.58 1.92 4.42
N HIS A 176 -6.61 1.08 5.44
CA HIS A 176 -7.72 0.84 6.36
C HIS A 176 -8.99 0.30 5.67
N ASP A 177 -10.09 0.28 6.43
CA ASP A 177 -11.42 -0.01 5.90
C ASP A 177 -11.94 1.14 5.00
N PRO A 178 -12.87 0.89 4.07
CA PRO A 178 -13.57 1.96 3.36
C PRO A 178 -14.21 2.96 4.35
N VAL A 179 -14.16 4.24 4.01
CA VAL A 179 -14.63 5.34 4.87
C VAL A 179 -15.96 5.87 4.35
N GLY A 180 -16.97 5.97 5.21
CA GLY A 180 -18.30 6.49 4.87
C GLY A 180 -19.44 5.72 5.59
N PRO A 181 -20.70 5.90 5.16
CA PRO A 181 -21.86 5.21 5.73
C PRO A 181 -21.80 3.69 5.52
N ASP A 182 -22.09 2.90 6.55
CA ASP A 182 -21.98 1.43 6.53
C ASP A 182 -22.69 0.77 5.34
N SER A 183 -23.86 1.27 4.95
CA SER A 183 -24.65 0.77 3.81
C SER A 183 -23.95 0.84 2.44
N GLN A 184 -22.89 1.63 2.30
CA GLN A 184 -22.21 1.89 1.02
C GLN A 184 -20.85 1.19 0.90
N LEU A 185 -20.32 0.64 1.99
CA LEU A 185 -18.91 0.24 2.07
C LEU A 185 -18.65 -1.10 1.39
N ASP A 186 -19.58 -2.03 1.47
CA ASP A 186 -19.45 -3.36 0.85
C ASP A 186 -19.39 -3.23 -0.67
N GLU A 187 -20.34 -2.50 -1.26
CA GLU A 187 -20.38 -2.19 -2.69
C GLU A 187 -19.12 -1.45 -3.13
N LEU A 188 -18.65 -0.48 -2.35
CA LEU A 188 -17.44 0.27 -2.67
C LEU A 188 -16.19 -0.63 -2.67
N ALA A 189 -16.10 -1.59 -1.75
CA ALA A 189 -15.01 -2.56 -1.71
C ALA A 189 -15.05 -3.54 -2.90
N TRP A 190 -16.24 -3.96 -3.34
CA TRP A 190 -16.42 -4.72 -4.59
C TRP A 190 -15.97 -3.92 -5.80
N ARG A 191 -16.40 -2.66 -5.93
CA ARG A 191 -15.96 -1.77 -7.02
C ARG A 191 -14.46 -1.58 -7.02
N PHE A 192 -13.83 -1.48 -5.85
CA PHE A 192 -12.37 -1.46 -5.74
C PHE A 192 -11.76 -2.78 -6.24
N ARG A 193 -12.27 -3.92 -5.80
CA ARG A 193 -11.80 -5.24 -6.27
C ARG A 193 -11.90 -5.38 -7.79
N GLU A 194 -13.01 -4.96 -8.39
CA GLU A 194 -13.23 -4.95 -9.84
C GLU A 194 -12.32 -3.96 -10.57
N LEU A 195 -12.10 -2.77 -10.01
CA LEU A 195 -11.15 -1.80 -10.55
C LEU A 195 -9.74 -2.40 -10.62
N VAL A 196 -9.29 -3.00 -9.52
CA VAL A 196 -7.98 -3.65 -9.45
C VAL A 196 -7.91 -4.85 -10.40
N ASP A 197 -8.99 -5.63 -10.49
CA ASP A 197 -9.08 -6.79 -11.38
C ASP A 197 -8.92 -6.39 -12.85
N ARG A 198 -9.63 -5.34 -13.28
CA ARG A 198 -9.54 -4.76 -14.63
C ARG A 198 -8.11 -4.34 -15.00
N HIS A 199 -7.30 -3.95 -14.01
CA HIS A 199 -5.90 -3.56 -14.18
C HIS A 199 -4.89 -4.70 -13.94
N ALA A 200 -5.37 -5.94 -13.81
CA ALA A 200 -4.54 -7.12 -13.50
C ALA A 200 -3.73 -6.99 -12.20
N GLY A 201 -4.17 -6.13 -11.29
CA GLY A 201 -3.56 -5.89 -9.99
C GLY A 201 -3.95 -6.95 -8.95
N TRP A 202 -3.35 -6.84 -7.78
CA TRP A 202 -3.64 -7.59 -6.58
C TRP A 202 -4.34 -6.65 -5.61
N THR A 203 -5.58 -6.99 -5.28
CA THR A 203 -6.37 -6.23 -4.32
C THR A 203 -5.85 -6.49 -2.93
N VAL A 204 -5.44 -5.43 -2.25
CA VAL A 204 -4.88 -5.49 -0.91
C VAL A 204 -5.59 -4.45 -0.07
N PHE A 205 -6.03 -4.84 1.13
CA PHE A 205 -6.45 -3.91 2.17
C PHE A 205 -5.51 -4.05 3.36
N TYR A 206 -4.89 -2.94 3.76
CA TYR A 206 -3.86 -2.87 4.79
C TYR A 206 -4.45 -2.27 6.07
N GLU A 207 -4.18 -2.89 7.22
CA GLU A 207 -4.65 -2.44 8.54
C GLU A 207 -6.18 -2.37 8.69
N VAL A 208 -6.88 -3.37 8.14
CA VAL A 208 -8.34 -3.48 8.26
C VAL A 208 -8.77 -3.95 9.64
N SER A 209 -9.93 -3.48 10.10
CA SER A 209 -10.47 -3.83 11.41
C SER A 209 -11.06 -5.24 11.43
N ARG A 210 -11.19 -5.80 12.65
CA ARG A 210 -11.91 -7.06 12.86
C ARG A 210 -13.39 -6.97 12.45
N ARG A 211 -14.00 -5.79 12.50
CA ARG A 211 -15.44 -5.59 12.26
C ARG A 211 -15.84 -5.98 10.83
N ARG A 212 -14.96 -5.77 9.85
CA ARG A 212 -15.23 -6.00 8.43
C ARG A 212 -14.56 -7.24 7.84
N LEU A 213 -14.09 -8.18 8.67
CA LEU A 213 -13.52 -9.43 8.15
C LEU A 213 -14.45 -10.21 7.22
N PRO A 214 -15.78 -10.30 7.46
CA PRO A 214 -16.70 -10.96 6.52
C PRO A 214 -16.62 -10.38 5.11
N LEU A 215 -16.63 -9.05 4.97
CA LEU A 215 -16.51 -8.36 3.69
C LEU A 215 -15.27 -8.82 2.90
N TYR A 216 -14.11 -8.90 3.56
CA TYR A 216 -12.87 -9.29 2.88
C TYR A 216 -12.84 -10.77 2.50
N LEU A 217 -13.50 -11.63 3.27
CA LEU A 217 -13.66 -13.04 2.93
C LEU A 217 -14.58 -13.21 1.71
N ASP A 218 -15.66 -12.42 1.63
CA ASP A 218 -16.58 -12.42 0.48
C ASP A 218 -15.90 -11.92 -0.82
N LEU A 219 -14.95 -10.98 -0.69
CA LEU A 219 -14.07 -10.55 -1.80
C LEU A 219 -13.04 -11.63 -2.24
N GLY A 220 -13.02 -12.79 -1.57
CA GLY A 220 -12.10 -13.89 -1.83
C GLY A 220 -10.67 -13.63 -1.35
N LEU A 221 -10.49 -12.74 -0.37
CA LEU A 221 -9.17 -12.40 0.17
C LEU A 221 -8.81 -13.27 1.38
N THR A 222 -7.52 -13.56 1.51
CA THR A 222 -6.93 -14.19 2.69
C THR A 222 -6.54 -13.12 3.70
N LEU A 223 -6.86 -13.39 4.97
CA LEU A 223 -6.55 -12.52 6.10
C LEU A 223 -5.26 -12.94 6.79
N LEU A 224 -4.36 -11.98 7.00
CA LEU A 224 -3.15 -12.14 7.81
C LEU A 224 -3.17 -11.10 8.93
N LYS A 225 -3.15 -11.53 10.19
CA LYS A 225 -3.05 -10.60 11.32
C LYS A 225 -1.70 -9.87 11.26
N LEU A 226 -1.75 -8.54 11.25
CA LEU A 226 -0.56 -7.67 11.22
C LEU A 226 -0.09 -7.32 12.62
N GLY A 227 -1.02 -7.12 13.55
CA GLY A 227 -0.74 -6.68 14.90
C GLY A 227 -2.03 -6.31 15.63
N GLU A 228 -1.89 -5.45 16.62
CA GLU A 228 -3.02 -4.91 17.38
C GLU A 228 -2.83 -3.41 17.59
N GLU A 229 -3.90 -2.65 17.51
CA GLU A 229 -3.98 -1.26 17.94
C GLU A 229 -4.37 -1.17 19.40
N ALA A 230 -3.87 -0.13 20.07
CA ALA A 230 -4.14 0.13 21.47
C ALA A 230 -5.13 1.29 21.60
N ARG A 231 -6.36 1.01 22.03
CA ARG A 231 -7.39 2.02 22.28
C ARG A 231 -7.60 2.19 23.77
N VAL A 232 -7.44 3.40 24.29
CA VAL A 232 -7.60 3.71 25.71
C VAL A 232 -8.99 4.34 25.92
N PRO A 233 -9.83 3.81 26.82
CA PRO A 233 -11.10 4.44 27.15
C PRO A 233 -10.84 5.73 27.93
N LEU A 234 -11.36 6.86 27.44
CA LEU A 234 -11.12 8.18 28.02
C LEU A 234 -12.08 8.54 29.14
N GLU A 235 -13.31 8.03 29.11
CA GLU A 235 -14.35 8.30 30.11
C GLU A 235 -13.84 8.03 31.55
N GLU A 236 -13.13 6.92 31.72
CA GLU A 236 -12.57 6.45 32.99
C GLU A 236 -11.08 6.78 33.18
N PHE A 237 -10.44 7.46 32.20
CA PHE A 237 -9.01 7.69 32.25
C PHE A 237 -8.62 8.63 33.40
N THR A 238 -7.76 8.15 34.30
CA THR A 238 -7.26 8.89 35.45
C THR A 238 -5.81 8.52 35.78
N LEU A 239 -5.10 9.43 36.43
CA LEU A 239 -3.75 9.20 37.00
C LEU A 239 -3.80 8.75 38.46
N GLU A 240 -4.99 8.67 39.04
CA GLU A 240 -5.21 8.24 40.41
C GLU A 240 -5.14 6.70 40.56
N GLY A 241 -5.01 6.24 41.79
CA GLY A 241 -4.91 4.82 42.10
C GLY A 241 -3.49 4.24 42.10
N ALA A 242 -3.37 3.04 42.66
CA ALA A 242 -2.10 2.35 42.86
C ALA A 242 -1.51 1.84 41.53
N HIS A 243 -2.34 1.32 40.62
CA HIS A 243 -1.91 0.82 39.32
C HIS A 243 -1.29 1.92 38.43
N ARG A 244 -1.75 3.18 38.55
CA ARG A 244 -1.20 4.35 37.83
C ARG A 244 0.03 5.00 38.49
N LYS A 245 0.58 4.43 39.58
CA LYS A 245 1.72 5.03 40.32
C LYS A 245 2.92 5.34 39.43
N THR A 246 3.25 4.43 38.51
CA THR A 246 4.38 4.61 37.58
C THR A 246 4.11 5.73 36.57
N LEU A 247 2.91 5.73 35.96
CA LEU A 247 2.49 6.75 35.00
C LEU A 247 2.48 8.15 35.65
N ARG A 248 1.89 8.26 36.84
CA ARG A 248 1.87 9.50 37.64
C ARG A 248 3.26 9.98 38.05
N ARG A 249 4.19 9.06 38.34
CA ARG A 249 5.60 9.41 38.63
C ARG A 249 6.28 10.02 37.41
N PHE A 250 6.10 9.42 36.22
CA PHE A 250 6.67 9.97 34.99
C PHE A 250 6.06 11.33 34.64
N HIS A 251 4.73 11.44 34.74
CA HIS A 251 4.00 12.68 34.49
C HIS A 251 4.50 13.82 35.40
N ARG A 252 4.48 13.65 36.73
CA ARG A 252 5.03 14.63 37.69
C ARG A 252 6.53 14.92 37.50
N GLY A 253 7.28 13.94 37.00
CA GLY A 253 8.71 14.09 36.72
C GLY A 253 8.96 15.12 35.63
N VAL A 254 8.15 15.09 34.57
CA VAL A 254 8.21 16.05 33.46
C VAL A 254 7.66 17.41 33.89
N GLU A 255 6.53 17.48 34.59
CA GLU A 255 5.98 18.75 35.09
C GLU A 255 6.98 19.55 35.93
N LYS A 256 7.73 18.89 36.82
CA LYS A 256 8.77 19.53 37.65
C LYS A 256 9.90 20.19 36.86
N THR A 257 10.08 19.82 35.59
CA THR A 257 11.07 20.44 34.71
C THR A 257 10.57 21.72 34.04
N GLY A 258 9.35 22.16 34.38
CA GLY A 258 8.74 23.39 33.85
C GLY A 258 8.15 23.22 32.45
N VAL A 259 7.80 21.99 32.05
CA VAL A 259 7.11 21.73 30.78
C VAL A 259 5.62 22.03 30.95
N SER A 260 5.06 22.84 30.04
CA SER A 260 3.63 23.11 29.95
C SER A 260 3.03 22.51 28.68
N PHE A 261 1.73 22.18 28.74
CA PHE A 261 0.96 21.65 27.63
C PHE A 261 0.02 22.72 27.08
N ASP A 262 -0.10 22.78 25.76
CA ASP A 262 -1.06 23.63 25.08
C ASP A 262 -1.56 22.93 23.81
N VAL A 263 -2.77 23.27 23.37
CA VAL A 263 -3.34 22.75 22.11
C VAL A 263 -3.61 23.92 21.18
N LEU A 264 -2.83 23.99 20.11
CA LEU A 264 -3.05 24.94 19.04
C LEU A 264 -4.26 24.48 18.20
N PRO A 265 -5.22 25.36 17.89
CA PRO A 265 -6.36 25.01 17.06
C PRO A 265 -5.93 24.72 15.62
N ALA A 266 -6.73 23.92 14.91
CA ALA A 266 -6.56 23.72 13.48
C ALA A 266 -6.66 25.05 12.73
N GLY A 267 -5.84 25.25 11.70
CA GLY A 267 -5.84 26.46 10.88
C GLY A 267 -5.34 27.72 11.60
N ALA A 268 -4.65 27.60 12.73
CA ALA A 268 -4.06 28.75 13.41
C ALA A 268 -3.07 29.48 12.48
N THR A 269 -3.37 30.74 12.12
CA THR A 269 -2.53 31.56 11.22
C THR A 269 -1.14 31.80 11.76
N ASP A 270 -1.01 31.84 13.09
CA ASP A 270 0.26 32.06 13.80
C ASP A 270 0.87 30.74 14.30
N ALA A 271 0.50 29.60 13.71
CA ALA A 271 1.10 28.32 14.03
C ALA A 271 2.64 28.41 13.87
N PRO A 272 3.44 28.06 14.90
CA PRO A 272 4.88 28.24 14.89
C PRO A 272 5.57 27.12 14.09
N PHE A 273 5.23 26.97 12.81
CA PHE A 273 5.72 25.90 11.94
C PHE A 273 7.25 25.86 11.85
N ALA A 274 7.92 27.01 11.94
CA ALA A 274 9.38 27.05 12.00
C ALA A 274 9.94 26.36 13.26
N GLU A 275 9.34 26.58 14.44
CA GLU A 275 9.73 25.87 15.66
C GLU A 275 9.39 24.38 15.57
N LEU A 276 8.19 24.04 15.07
CA LEU A 276 7.76 22.64 14.90
C LEU A 276 8.67 21.88 13.94
N ARG A 277 9.12 22.52 12.85
CA ARG A 277 10.07 21.97 11.89
C ARG A 277 11.42 21.69 12.55
N ALA A 278 11.92 22.60 13.39
CA ALA A 278 13.14 22.36 14.15
C ALA A 278 13.02 21.14 15.09
N VAL A 279 11.88 20.98 15.77
CA VAL A 279 11.61 19.77 16.58
C VAL A 279 11.58 18.51 15.72
N SER A 280 10.92 18.59 14.57
CA SER A 280 10.79 17.51 13.60
C SER A 280 12.15 17.04 13.07
N ASP A 281 12.98 17.96 12.59
CA ASP A 281 14.29 17.68 12.02
C ASP A 281 15.28 17.15 13.07
N GLY A 282 15.21 17.72 14.29
CA GLY A 282 15.96 17.23 15.44
C GLY A 282 15.61 15.78 15.80
N TRP A 283 14.31 15.44 15.75
CA TRP A 283 13.85 14.08 15.99
C TRP A 283 14.28 13.10 14.89
N LEU A 284 14.15 13.48 13.62
CA LEU A 284 14.58 12.65 12.48
C LEU A 284 16.09 12.35 12.55
N THR A 285 16.89 13.36 12.89
CA THR A 285 18.34 13.24 13.11
C THR A 285 18.65 12.30 14.28
N LEU A 286 18.01 12.50 15.42
CA LEU A 286 18.17 11.67 16.62
C LEU A 286 17.84 10.19 16.35
N LYS A 287 16.77 9.93 15.59
CA LYS A 287 16.31 8.59 15.24
C LYS A 287 17.01 7.99 14.02
N ARG A 288 17.87 8.77 13.34
CA ARG A 288 18.54 8.38 12.09
C ARG A 288 17.55 7.82 11.07
N THR A 289 16.44 8.53 10.90
CA THR A 289 15.33 8.11 10.04
C THR A 289 14.94 9.23 9.09
N ARG A 290 14.14 8.90 8.08
CA ARG A 290 13.59 9.84 7.10
C ARG A 290 12.08 9.89 7.26
N GLU A 291 11.47 10.87 6.62
CA GLU A 291 10.02 10.89 6.47
C GLU A 291 9.50 9.62 5.82
N LYS A 292 8.31 9.24 6.24
CA LYS A 292 7.54 8.12 5.69
C LYS A 292 6.29 8.66 5.04
N SER A 293 5.56 7.78 4.38
CA SER A 293 4.34 8.11 3.65
C SER A 293 3.33 6.98 3.79
N PHE A 294 2.23 7.10 3.07
CA PHE A 294 1.16 6.15 2.90
C PHE A 294 0.38 5.90 4.20
N SER A 295 0.90 5.06 5.10
CA SER A 295 0.29 4.68 6.38
C SER A 295 0.79 5.51 7.58
N LEU A 296 1.62 6.51 7.33
CA LEU A 296 2.18 7.40 8.35
C LEU A 296 2.24 8.83 7.80
N GLY A 297 1.91 9.82 8.63
CA GLY A 297 2.07 11.22 8.27
C GLY A 297 3.52 11.66 8.13
N ASN A 298 3.73 12.75 7.42
CA ASN A 298 5.01 13.44 7.29
C ASN A 298 4.90 14.90 7.74
N PHE A 299 6.06 15.58 7.87
CA PHE A 299 6.06 17.00 8.15
C PHE A 299 5.78 17.81 6.88
N ASP A 300 4.49 18.01 6.60
CA ASP A 300 3.99 18.92 5.59
C ASP A 300 3.11 20.00 6.24
N GLU A 301 3.37 21.27 5.96
CA GLU A 301 2.69 22.37 6.66
C GLU A 301 1.21 22.49 6.27
N HIS A 302 0.87 22.17 5.02
CA HIS A 302 -0.51 22.17 4.55
C HIS A 302 -1.31 21.03 5.20
N TYR A 303 -0.71 19.84 5.30
CA TYR A 303 -1.29 18.71 6.02
C TYR A 303 -1.44 18.99 7.52
N LEU A 304 -0.37 19.41 8.19
CA LEU A 304 -0.38 19.66 9.64
C LEU A 304 -1.31 20.81 10.02
N GLY A 305 -1.41 21.84 9.17
CA GLY A 305 -2.30 22.99 9.37
C GLY A 305 -3.79 22.62 9.40
N ARG A 306 -4.19 21.46 8.88
CA ARG A 306 -5.57 20.96 8.92
C ARG A 306 -5.98 20.43 10.30
N PHE A 307 -5.04 20.24 11.23
CA PHE A 307 -5.28 19.56 12.49
C PHE A 307 -4.92 20.40 13.71
N PRO A 308 -5.60 20.20 14.86
CA PRO A 308 -5.11 20.71 16.13
C PRO A 308 -3.74 20.10 16.45
N MET A 309 -2.90 20.86 17.16
CA MET A 309 -1.57 20.41 17.54
C MET A 309 -1.37 20.50 19.05
N GLY A 310 -1.10 19.36 19.69
CA GLY A 310 -0.64 19.32 21.07
C GLY A 310 0.84 19.67 21.14
N ILE A 311 1.20 20.70 21.89
CA ILE A 311 2.58 21.17 22.03
C ILE A 311 3.03 21.08 23.48
N ALA A 312 4.30 20.71 23.67
CA ALA A 312 5.00 20.75 24.95
C ALA A 312 5.99 21.92 24.92
N ARG A 313 5.85 22.89 25.82
CA ARG A 313 6.77 24.03 25.92
C ARG A 313 7.61 23.94 27.18
N GLN A 314 8.90 24.24 27.08
CA GLN A 314 9.80 24.39 28.22
C GLN A 314 10.52 25.74 28.11
N GLY A 315 10.34 26.61 29.11
CA GLY A 315 10.93 27.96 29.07
C GLY A 315 10.51 28.79 27.85
N GLY A 316 9.27 28.62 27.38
CA GLY A 316 8.72 29.31 26.21
C GLY A 316 9.02 28.65 24.85
N ARG A 317 9.97 27.72 24.76
CA ARG A 317 10.35 27.01 23.52
C ARG A 317 9.57 25.71 23.36
N ILE A 318 9.12 25.38 22.15
CA ILE A 318 8.53 24.06 21.88
C ILE A 318 9.61 22.98 21.92
N VAL A 319 9.42 21.96 22.77
CA VAL A 319 10.33 20.83 22.93
C VAL A 319 9.77 19.51 22.41
N ALA A 320 8.45 19.39 22.28
CA ALA A 320 7.78 18.27 21.65
C ALA A 320 6.44 18.72 21.05
N PHE A 321 5.98 18.02 20.02
CA PHE A 321 4.66 18.28 19.44
C PHE A 321 4.02 17.01 18.89
N THR A 322 2.72 17.12 18.65
CA THR A 322 1.93 16.11 17.96
C THR A 322 0.74 16.72 17.24
N ASN A 323 0.47 16.31 16.00
CA ASN A 323 -0.81 16.60 15.37
C ASN A 323 -1.86 15.59 15.87
N ILE A 324 -3.06 16.11 16.08
CA ILE A 324 -4.17 15.39 16.66
C ILE A 324 -5.18 15.09 15.56
N TRP A 325 -5.55 13.83 15.41
CA TRP A 325 -6.61 13.38 14.51
C TRP A 325 -7.93 13.22 15.28
N PRO A 326 -8.85 14.19 15.18
CA PRO A 326 -10.19 14.04 15.72
C PRO A 326 -11.04 13.16 14.79
N SER A 327 -11.88 12.30 15.36
CA SER A 327 -13.05 11.76 14.66
C SER A 327 -14.17 12.80 14.57
N GLY A 328 -15.03 12.66 13.57
CA GLY A 328 -16.14 13.58 13.34
C GLY A 328 -17.24 13.56 14.41
N ASP A 329 -17.41 12.41 15.08
CA ASP A 329 -18.47 12.14 16.07
C ASP A 329 -17.96 12.11 17.52
N ARG A 330 -16.70 12.52 17.74
CA ARG A 330 -15.98 12.40 19.02
C ARG A 330 -15.88 10.97 19.57
N GLU A 331 -16.05 9.95 18.74
CA GLU A 331 -15.85 8.56 19.16
C GLU A 331 -14.38 8.30 19.53
N GLU A 332 -13.45 8.84 18.73
CA GLU A 332 -12.03 8.56 18.85
C GLU A 332 -11.15 9.79 18.58
N LEU A 333 -10.07 9.89 19.35
CA LEU A 333 -8.95 10.80 19.12
C LEU A 333 -7.68 9.98 18.87
N SER A 334 -6.82 10.40 17.94
CA SER A 334 -5.51 9.78 17.74
C SER A 334 -4.41 10.82 17.60
N ALA A 335 -3.18 10.39 17.80
CA ALA A 335 -1.97 11.14 17.46
C ALA A 335 -1.30 10.49 16.24
N ASP A 336 -0.71 11.30 15.37
CA ASP A 336 0.00 10.84 14.17
C ASP A 336 1.50 11.07 14.28
N LEU A 337 2.00 12.26 13.94
CA LEU A 337 3.36 12.65 14.27
C LEU A 337 3.43 12.88 15.76
N MET A 338 4.46 12.34 16.39
CA MET A 338 4.77 12.63 17.78
C MET A 338 6.28 12.72 17.93
N ARG A 339 6.79 13.96 17.96
CA ARG A 339 8.21 14.27 17.82
C ARG A 339 8.67 15.14 18.98
N TYR A 340 9.95 15.03 19.31
CA TYR A 340 10.56 15.71 20.45
C TYR A 340 12.03 16.01 20.15
N LEU A 341 12.53 17.09 20.75
CA LEU A 341 13.93 17.50 20.61
C LEU A 341 14.86 16.57 21.41
N PRO A 342 16.14 16.44 21.00
CA PRO A 342 17.13 15.64 21.74
C PRO A 342 17.35 16.07 23.19
N ASP A 343 17.16 17.37 23.50
CA ASP A 343 17.28 17.97 24.83
C ASP A 343 15.97 17.93 25.64
N ALA A 344 14.89 17.37 25.08
CA ALA A 344 13.61 17.31 25.79
C ALA A 344 13.69 16.41 27.04
N PRO A 345 12.93 16.74 28.12
CA PRO A 345 12.99 15.98 29.36
C PRO A 345 12.69 14.48 29.18
N PRO A 346 13.34 13.60 29.96
CA PRO A 346 13.05 12.17 29.89
C PRO A 346 11.56 11.88 30.13
N ASN A 347 10.97 11.04 29.27
CA ASN A 347 9.53 10.69 29.28
C ASN A 347 8.57 11.79 28.83
N VAL A 348 9.04 12.87 28.18
CA VAL A 348 8.16 13.92 27.60
C VAL A 348 7.05 13.34 26.72
N MET A 349 7.33 12.28 25.96
CA MET A 349 6.36 11.59 25.11
C MET A 349 5.23 10.93 25.92
N THR A 350 5.59 10.25 27.01
CA THR A 350 4.60 9.65 27.91
C THR A 350 3.74 10.72 28.55
N TRP A 351 4.36 11.83 28.99
CA TRP A 351 3.65 12.97 29.54
C TRP A 351 2.71 13.60 28.51
N LEU A 352 3.16 13.79 27.26
CA LEU A 352 2.35 14.36 26.18
C LEU A 352 1.14 13.48 25.83
N PHE A 353 1.29 12.15 25.80
CA PHE A 353 0.15 11.24 25.65
C PHE A 353 -0.86 11.38 26.80
N VAL A 354 -0.37 11.48 28.04
CA VAL A 354 -1.25 11.69 29.20
C VAL A 354 -2.02 12.99 29.08
N GLU A 355 -1.35 14.10 28.73
CA GLU A 355 -1.99 15.40 28.54
C GLU A 355 -3.03 15.38 27.41
N LEU A 356 -2.73 14.72 26.29
CA LEU A 356 -3.69 14.52 25.20
C LEU A 356 -4.90 13.70 25.63
N MET A 357 -4.71 12.63 26.41
CA MET A 357 -5.83 11.83 26.92
C MET A 357 -6.70 12.63 27.89
N LEU A 358 -6.08 13.41 28.77
CA LEU A 358 -6.78 14.31 29.69
C LEU A 358 -7.53 15.41 28.93
N TRP A 359 -6.92 15.99 27.90
CA TRP A 359 -7.56 16.96 27.02
C TRP A 359 -8.72 16.34 26.24
N GLY A 360 -8.52 15.19 25.60
CA GLY A 360 -9.56 14.48 24.86
C GLY A 360 -10.74 14.11 25.73
N ARG A 361 -10.49 13.71 26.99
CA ARG A 361 -11.55 13.50 28.00
C ARG A 361 -12.33 14.77 28.28
N ARG A 362 -11.68 15.93 28.44
CA ARG A 362 -12.36 17.22 28.65
C ARG A 362 -13.19 17.65 27.44
N GLU A 363 -12.71 17.36 26.24
CA GLU A 363 -13.43 17.60 24.98
C GLU A 363 -14.54 16.57 24.72
N GLY A 364 -14.70 15.56 25.57
CA GLY A 364 -15.77 14.56 25.47
C GLY A 364 -15.52 13.45 24.46
N TYR A 365 -14.26 13.16 24.10
CA TYR A 365 -13.92 11.99 23.30
C TYR A 365 -14.05 10.70 24.12
N ARG A 366 -14.50 9.62 23.49
CA ARG A 366 -14.69 8.32 24.18
C ARG A 366 -13.43 7.47 24.19
N TRP A 367 -12.67 7.47 23.10
CA TRP A 367 -11.46 6.67 22.94
C TRP A 367 -10.25 7.50 22.54
N PHE A 368 -9.07 7.07 22.98
CA PHE A 368 -7.79 7.52 22.44
C PHE A 368 -7.05 6.36 21.78
N ASN A 369 -6.81 6.45 20.47
CA ASN A 369 -6.02 5.47 19.73
C ASN A 369 -4.53 5.82 19.81
N LEU A 370 -3.74 4.92 20.42
CA LEU A 370 -2.27 5.04 20.51
C LEU A 370 -1.57 4.54 19.24
N GLY A 371 -2.33 4.10 18.24
CA GLY A 371 -1.88 3.49 17.00
C GLY A 371 -1.45 2.03 17.16
N MET A 372 -0.85 1.49 16.10
CA MET A 372 -0.58 0.07 15.95
C MET A 372 0.67 -0.41 16.74
N ALA A 373 0.62 -1.63 17.26
CA ALA A 373 1.74 -2.39 17.82
C ALA A 373 1.98 -3.64 16.95
N PRO A 374 2.97 -3.59 16.03
CA PRO A 374 3.15 -4.62 15.02
C PRO A 374 3.43 -6.00 15.62
N LEU A 375 2.85 -7.01 14.97
CA LEU A 375 2.99 -8.44 15.25
C LEU A 375 2.60 -8.85 16.68
N SER A 376 1.94 -7.97 17.40
CA SER A 376 1.42 -8.26 18.73
C SER A 376 0.14 -9.10 18.65
N GLY A 377 -0.12 -9.89 19.69
CA GLY A 377 -1.28 -10.79 19.76
C GLY A 377 -1.30 -11.93 18.72
N LEU A 378 -0.17 -12.26 18.08
CA LEU A 378 -0.06 -13.41 17.19
C LEU A 378 -0.02 -14.72 18.00
N PRO A 379 -0.93 -15.69 17.76
CA PRO A 379 -0.96 -16.93 18.53
C PRO A 379 0.23 -17.82 18.17
N ASN A 380 1.07 -18.12 19.18
CA ASN A 380 2.24 -19.00 19.05
C ASN A 380 1.87 -20.47 19.30
N ARG A 381 0.91 -21.01 18.52
CA ARG A 381 0.48 -22.42 18.63
C ARG A 381 1.08 -23.28 17.51
N LYS A 382 1.39 -24.56 17.80
CA LYS A 382 2.05 -25.49 16.85
C LYS A 382 1.27 -25.68 15.53
N LEU A 383 -0.05 -25.54 15.56
CA LEU A 383 -0.95 -25.66 14.41
C LEU A 383 -1.23 -24.32 13.69
N ALA A 384 -0.62 -23.21 14.12
CA ALA A 384 -0.79 -21.92 13.46
C ALA A 384 -0.25 -21.98 12.01
N SER A 385 -0.89 -21.22 11.11
CA SER A 385 -0.49 -21.17 9.70
C SER A 385 1.00 -20.83 9.54
N ARG A 386 1.63 -21.31 8.46
CA ARG A 386 3.07 -21.08 8.20
C ARG A 386 3.41 -19.59 8.20
N TRP A 387 2.48 -18.72 7.78
CA TRP A 387 2.61 -17.26 7.83
C TRP A 387 2.55 -16.68 9.24
N LEU A 388 1.67 -17.19 10.11
CA LEU A 388 1.64 -16.78 11.52
C LEU A 388 2.93 -17.17 12.25
N ARG A 389 3.51 -18.32 11.88
CA ARG A 389 4.82 -18.76 12.40
C ARG A 389 5.97 -17.89 11.90
N LEU A 390 5.93 -17.48 10.63
CA LEU A 390 6.90 -16.53 10.08
C LEU A 390 6.74 -15.14 10.70
N GLY A 391 5.51 -14.65 10.87
CA GLY A 391 5.22 -13.39 11.58
C GLY A 391 5.69 -13.43 13.03
N GLY A 392 5.45 -14.53 13.74
CA GLY A 392 5.99 -14.74 15.08
C GLY A 392 7.52 -14.86 15.12
N PHE A 393 8.15 -15.37 14.04
CA PHE A 393 9.61 -15.40 13.89
C PHE A 393 10.18 -14.00 13.64
N VAL A 394 9.58 -13.21 12.74
CA VAL A 394 9.94 -11.80 12.49
C VAL A 394 9.68 -10.94 13.73
N TYR A 395 8.63 -11.20 14.51
CA TYR A 395 8.40 -10.49 15.77
C TYR A 395 9.50 -10.74 16.81
N ARG A 396 10.02 -11.98 16.85
CA ARG A 396 11.08 -12.37 17.78
C ARG A 396 12.48 -11.96 17.35
N HIS A 397 12.73 -11.80 16.03
CA HIS A 397 14.07 -11.56 15.47
C HIS A 397 14.19 -10.27 14.65
N GLY A 398 13.09 -9.57 14.37
CA GLY A 398 13.02 -8.34 13.56
C GLY A 398 13.33 -7.06 14.34
N GLU A 399 13.98 -7.18 15.49
CA GLU A 399 14.34 -6.06 16.39
C GLU A 399 15.17 -4.95 15.70
N HIS A 400 15.74 -5.22 14.53
CA HIS A 400 16.55 -4.28 13.76
C HIS A 400 15.76 -3.19 13.00
N PHE A 401 14.45 -3.36 12.79
CA PHE A 401 13.64 -2.37 12.03
C PHE A 401 12.66 -1.57 12.89
N TYR A 402 12.21 -2.13 14.03
CA TYR A 402 11.38 -1.47 15.04
C TYR A 402 11.51 -2.26 16.34
N ASN A 403 11.65 -1.60 17.49
CA ASN A 403 11.66 -2.25 18.80
C ASN A 403 10.21 -2.64 19.20
N PHE A 404 9.63 -3.63 18.53
CA PHE A 404 8.20 -3.97 18.57
C PHE A 404 7.71 -4.40 19.96
N LYS A 405 8.53 -5.14 20.72
CA LYS A 405 8.21 -5.54 22.11
C LYS A 405 8.22 -4.34 23.05
N GLY A 406 9.21 -3.46 22.90
CA GLY A 406 9.29 -2.21 23.66
C GLY A 406 8.08 -1.30 23.40
N LEU A 407 7.59 -1.25 22.15
CA LEU A 407 6.42 -0.45 21.78
C LEU A 407 5.13 -0.97 22.41
N ARG A 408 4.89 -2.30 22.40
CA ARG A 408 3.71 -2.86 23.08
C ARG A 408 3.76 -2.59 24.58
N GLN A 409 4.89 -2.90 25.23
CA GLN A 409 5.06 -2.67 26.68
C GLN A 409 4.95 -1.20 27.06
N TYR A 410 5.36 -0.30 26.16
CA TYR A 410 5.17 1.14 26.32
C TYR A 410 3.68 1.50 26.35
N LYS A 411 2.91 1.02 25.37
CA LYS A 411 1.46 1.27 25.25
C LYS A 411 0.64 0.60 26.36
N GLU A 412 1.07 -0.57 26.84
CA GLU A 412 0.42 -1.29 27.95
C GLU A 412 0.30 -0.43 29.22
N ARG A 413 1.21 0.53 29.44
CA ARG A 413 1.20 1.44 30.62
C ARG A 413 -0.04 2.32 30.69
N PHE A 414 -0.76 2.46 29.59
CA PHE A 414 -1.98 3.24 29.51
C PHE A 414 -3.24 2.40 29.76
N ASP A 415 -3.09 1.09 29.99
CA ASP A 415 -4.18 0.11 30.11
C ASP A 415 -5.13 0.10 28.90
N PRO A 416 -4.62 -0.10 27.67
CA PRO A 416 -5.44 -0.07 26.46
C PRO A 416 -6.24 -1.36 26.27
N VAL A 417 -7.35 -1.24 25.55
CA VAL A 417 -8.04 -2.34 24.88
C VAL A 417 -7.32 -2.62 23.56
N TRP A 418 -6.88 -3.86 23.36
CA TRP A 418 -6.15 -4.27 22.16
C TRP A 418 -7.09 -4.76 21.06
N GLU A 419 -7.07 -4.10 19.91
CA GLU A 419 -7.89 -4.45 18.75
C GLU A 419 -7.05 -4.99 17.60
N PRO A 420 -7.34 -6.19 17.07
CA PRO A 420 -6.52 -6.78 16.03
C PRO A 420 -6.74 -6.12 14.67
N ARG A 421 -5.62 -5.88 13.97
CA ARG A 421 -5.59 -5.34 12.61
C ARG A 421 -5.02 -6.36 11.64
N TYR A 422 -5.55 -6.38 10.42
CA TYR A 422 -5.28 -7.42 9.43
C TYR A 422 -4.84 -6.85 8.09
N LEU A 423 -4.14 -7.68 7.33
CA LEU A 423 -3.91 -7.53 5.90
C LEU A 423 -4.86 -8.47 5.19
N ALA A 424 -5.75 -7.94 4.35
CA ALA A 424 -6.52 -8.73 3.40
C ALA A 424 -5.82 -8.70 2.04
N SER A 425 -5.45 -9.87 1.51
CA SER A 425 -4.71 -9.97 0.23
C SER A 425 -5.02 -11.30 -0.48
N PRO A 426 -4.61 -11.52 -1.74
CA PRO A 426 -4.86 -12.78 -2.46
C PRO A 426 -4.25 -14.03 -1.79
N GLY A 427 -3.38 -13.86 -0.78
CA GLY A 427 -2.81 -14.96 -0.01
C GLY A 427 -1.70 -15.73 -0.74
N GLY A 428 -1.44 -16.95 -0.26
CA GLY A 428 -0.46 -17.86 -0.87
C GLY A 428 0.97 -17.33 -0.90
N LEU A 429 1.69 -17.61 -2.00
CA LEU A 429 3.09 -17.20 -2.20
C LEU A 429 3.24 -15.71 -2.56
N LEU A 430 2.14 -14.98 -2.74
CA LEU A 430 2.15 -13.55 -3.10
C LEU A 430 2.36 -12.64 -1.88
N VAL A 431 2.07 -13.13 -0.67
CA VAL A 431 2.11 -12.34 0.57
C VAL A 431 3.46 -11.63 0.80
N PRO A 432 4.65 -12.26 0.65
CA PRO A 432 5.91 -11.55 0.85
C PRO A 432 6.10 -10.39 -0.11
N ARG A 433 5.66 -10.54 -1.36
CA ARG A 433 5.76 -9.50 -2.37
C ARG A 433 4.76 -8.38 -2.09
N VAL A 434 3.55 -8.71 -1.63
CA VAL A 434 2.58 -7.71 -1.16
C VAL A 434 3.15 -6.91 0.00
N LEU A 435 3.72 -7.56 1.02
CA LEU A 435 4.34 -6.89 2.16
C LEU A 435 5.53 -6.01 1.75
N ALA A 436 6.37 -6.47 0.80
CA ALA A 436 7.45 -5.66 0.25
C ALA A 436 6.93 -4.40 -0.46
N ASN A 437 5.88 -4.54 -1.28
CA ASN A 437 5.26 -3.42 -1.97
C ASN A 437 4.63 -2.42 -0.97
N VAL A 438 3.96 -2.91 0.08
CA VAL A 438 3.45 -2.05 1.18
C VAL A 438 4.61 -1.31 1.87
N ALA A 439 5.71 -2.01 2.18
CA ALA A 439 6.87 -1.39 2.80
C ALA A 439 7.50 -0.30 1.90
N THR A 440 7.51 -0.49 0.58
CA THR A 440 7.94 0.53 -0.38
C THR A 440 7.01 1.75 -0.37
N LEU A 441 5.68 1.55 -0.36
CA LEU A 441 4.71 2.64 -0.24
C LEU A 441 4.91 3.44 1.05
N VAL A 442 5.15 2.76 2.17
CA VAL A 442 5.42 3.40 3.47
C VAL A 442 6.78 4.13 3.49
N GLY A 443 7.75 3.63 2.72
CA GLY A 443 9.09 4.20 2.62
C GLY A 443 9.23 5.41 1.69
N GLY A 444 8.15 5.91 1.07
CA GLY A 444 8.23 7.02 0.10
C GLY A 444 8.55 6.59 -1.34
N GLY A 445 8.34 5.31 -1.69
CA GLY A 445 8.66 4.76 -3.00
C GLY A 445 10.12 4.29 -3.14
N LEU A 446 10.50 3.82 -4.35
CA LEU A 446 11.83 3.27 -4.63
C LEU A 446 12.99 4.26 -4.36
N THR A 447 12.72 5.56 -4.40
CA THR A 447 13.68 6.63 -4.06
C THR A 447 14.01 6.69 -2.56
N GLY A 448 13.11 6.27 -1.67
CA GLY A 448 13.34 6.24 -0.23
C GLY A 448 14.11 5.01 0.28
N VAL A 449 14.03 3.89 -0.46
CA VAL A 449 14.63 2.60 -0.05
C VAL A 449 16.11 2.48 -0.45
N VAL A 450 16.52 3.15 -1.53
CA VAL A 450 17.88 3.04 -2.09
C VAL A 450 18.89 4.01 -1.44
N GLY A 451 18.43 4.97 -0.64
CA GLY A 451 19.29 5.95 0.06
C GLY A 451 19.66 5.58 1.50
N LYS A 452 19.95 4.30 1.76
CA LYS A 452 20.47 3.82 3.06
C LYS A 452 21.98 3.92 3.16
#